data_AF-A0A3M1U0G5-F1
#
_entry.id   AF-A0A3M1U0G5-F1
#
_cell.length_a   1.000
_cell.length_b   1.000
_cell.length_c   1.000
_cell.angle_alpha   90.00
_cell.angle_beta   90.00
_cell.angle_gamma   90.00
#
_symmetry.space_group_name_H-M   'P 1'
#
loop_
_entity.id
_entity.type
_entity.pdbx_description
1 polymer ?
#
loop_
_entity_poly.entity_id
_entity_poly.type
_entity_poly.pdbx_seq_one_letter_code
_entity_poly.pdbx_strand_id
1 'polypeptide(L)'
;MKYTTFFLGIMGLLAAGLWGVGFEAWRPAAGEAADCNSPYAAYIPRADDSLKTLRVRFIFVQNEEGKGNFEASNPAHQDYISHIIRLINEDFAKASRRSCYSGDCPDVTDSRIRLQVSQLYVRRADWDNAGHTCLDGCANLARCPFYLRQLDQQIRDSSRHEYIHLYFTTNAASYRRMAQGECEVPMSRTSCSMFPSQNMSLHTNIHMVDLYLDYLYKSRDCPRRQFPDNSREEYINWGKMEGAKFIRHELGHALGLSHVRCPGNLMKGPGVFGNALNVSQIARMHYCLEHFHVKKYLL
;
A
#
# COMPACT_ATOMS: atom_id res chain seq x y z
N MET A 1 -17.77 1.22 20.27
CA MET A 1 -16.93 2.16 19.49
C MET A 1 -17.61 2.48 18.17
N LYS A 2 -18.21 3.66 18.06
CA LYS A 2 -18.70 4.20 16.78
C LYS A 2 -17.59 5.11 16.24
N TYR A 3 -16.75 4.60 15.35
CA TYR A 3 -15.84 5.47 14.59
C TYR A 3 -16.67 6.22 13.55
N THR A 4 -17.22 7.37 13.95
CA THR A 4 -17.85 8.29 13.01
C THR A 4 -16.72 9.14 12.43
N THR A 5 -16.34 8.85 11.19
CA THR A 5 -15.28 9.55 10.47
C THR A 5 -15.72 11.00 10.20
N PHE A 6 -15.27 11.95 11.03
CA PHE A 6 -15.44 13.37 10.75
C PHE A 6 -14.16 13.90 10.08
N PHE A 7 -14.25 14.09 8.77
CA PHE A 7 -13.18 14.62 7.92
C PHE A 7 -13.24 16.15 7.93
N LEU A 8 -12.29 16.80 8.61
CA LEU A 8 -11.97 18.20 8.39
C LEU A 8 -10.44 18.36 8.46
N GLY A 9 -9.82 18.41 7.30
CA GLY A 9 -8.38 18.56 7.12
C GLY A 9 -8.05 18.62 5.64
N ILE A 10 -7.98 19.85 5.14
CA ILE A 10 -7.65 20.33 3.78
C ILE A 10 -6.99 19.25 2.91
N MET A 11 -7.80 18.63 2.04
CA MET A 11 -7.29 17.79 0.95
C MET A 11 -6.74 18.70 -0.15
N GLY A 12 -5.45 18.56 -0.44
CA GLY A 12 -4.89 18.99 -1.71
C GLY A 12 -5.54 18.18 -2.83
N LEU A 13 -6.52 18.77 -3.51
CA LEU A 13 -7.00 18.33 -4.81
C LEU A 13 -5.86 18.47 -5.83
N LEU A 14 -5.50 17.37 -6.51
CA LEU A 14 -4.94 17.32 -7.87
C LEU A 14 -5.15 15.87 -8.35
N ALA A 15 -6.26 15.60 -9.04
CA ALA A 15 -6.42 15.63 -10.50
C ALA A 15 -6.10 14.27 -11.16
N ALA A 16 -7.13 13.42 -11.19
CA ALA A 16 -7.26 12.38 -12.20
C ALA A 16 -7.38 13.03 -13.57
N GLY A 17 -6.35 12.88 -14.41
CA GLY A 17 -6.41 13.24 -15.82
C GLY A 17 -5.21 14.04 -16.28
N LEU A 18 -4.25 13.35 -16.90
CA LEU A 18 -3.44 13.76 -18.06
C LEU A 18 -2.27 12.76 -18.22
N TRP A 19 -2.48 11.68 -18.98
CA TRP A 19 -1.43 10.71 -19.28
C TRP A 19 -1.40 10.38 -20.78
N GLY A 20 -0.68 11.21 -21.54
CA GLY A 20 -0.32 10.94 -22.93
C GLY A 20 1.19 11.10 -23.12
N VAL A 21 1.93 9.99 -23.01
CA VAL A 21 3.12 9.61 -23.81
C VAL A 21 3.63 8.22 -23.37
N GLY A 22 3.60 7.24 -24.29
CA GLY A 22 4.71 6.31 -24.51
C GLY A 22 4.95 5.08 -23.62
N PHE A 23 4.02 4.66 -22.76
CA PHE A 23 4.09 3.33 -22.13
C PHE A 23 2.71 2.68 -22.20
N GLU A 24 2.58 1.55 -22.90
CA GLU A 24 1.40 0.68 -22.87
C GLU A 24 1.33 -0.05 -21.52
N ALA A 25 1.17 0.71 -20.44
CA ALA A 25 0.62 0.15 -19.22
C ALA A 25 -0.83 -0.22 -19.55
N TRP A 26 -1.17 -1.50 -19.43
CA TRP A 26 -2.53 -1.99 -19.60
C TRP A 26 -3.45 -1.18 -18.66
N ARG A 27 -4.40 -0.44 -19.26
CA ARG A 27 -5.38 0.35 -18.51
C ARG A 27 -6.71 -0.39 -18.52
N PRO A 28 -7.25 -0.75 -17.36
CA PRO A 28 -8.64 -1.19 -17.32
C PRO A 28 -9.58 -0.05 -17.69
N ALA A 29 -10.71 -0.40 -18.29
CA ALA A 29 -11.82 0.52 -18.45
C ALA A 29 -12.26 1.01 -17.06
N ALA A 30 -12.29 2.34 -16.89
CA ALA A 30 -12.82 2.93 -15.68
C ALA A 30 -14.30 2.57 -15.57
N GLY A 31 -14.69 1.89 -14.47
CA GLY A 31 -16.08 1.51 -14.24
C GLY A 31 -16.45 0.08 -14.64
N GLU A 32 -15.51 -0.87 -14.68
CA GLU A 32 -15.86 -2.30 -14.69
C GLU A 32 -16.86 -2.59 -13.55
N ALA A 33 -18.10 -2.86 -13.93
CA ALA A 33 -19.07 -3.45 -13.02
C ALA A 33 -18.47 -4.77 -12.53
N ALA A 34 -18.36 -4.92 -11.20
CA ALA A 34 -17.87 -6.16 -10.60
C ALA A 34 -18.98 -7.21 -10.66
N ASP A 35 -19.22 -7.69 -11.87
CA ASP A 35 -20.05 -8.83 -12.17
C ASP A 35 -19.16 -10.08 -12.18
N CYS A 36 -19.70 -11.21 -11.72
CA CYS A 36 -19.05 -12.49 -11.88
C CYS A 36 -19.05 -12.97 -13.35
N ASN A 37 -19.72 -12.24 -14.24
CA ASN A 37 -19.54 -12.30 -15.70
C ASN A 37 -18.35 -11.45 -16.20
N SER A 38 -17.44 -11.02 -15.32
CA SER A 38 -16.21 -10.34 -15.75
C SER A 38 -15.37 -11.23 -16.68
N PRO A 39 -14.51 -10.65 -17.55
CA PRO A 39 -13.56 -11.44 -18.35
C PRO A 39 -12.58 -12.27 -17.49
N TYR A 40 -12.57 -12.06 -16.17
CA TYR A 40 -11.74 -12.78 -15.21
C TYR A 40 -12.47 -13.92 -14.50
N ALA A 41 -13.73 -14.23 -14.84
CA ALA A 41 -14.54 -15.24 -14.16
C ALA A 41 -13.84 -16.61 -14.04
N ALA A 42 -13.08 -17.00 -15.07
CA ALA A 42 -12.31 -18.25 -15.09
C ALA A 42 -11.18 -18.32 -14.04
N TYR A 43 -10.84 -17.19 -13.40
CA TYR A 43 -9.77 -17.06 -12.40
C TYR A 43 -10.32 -16.89 -10.98
N ILE A 44 -11.62 -17.05 -10.77
CA ILE A 44 -12.21 -17.10 -9.43
C ILE A 44 -11.62 -18.32 -8.69
N PRO A 45 -10.94 -18.14 -7.54
CA PRO A 45 -10.31 -19.25 -6.85
C PRO A 45 -11.35 -20.18 -6.23
N ARG A 46 -11.03 -21.47 -6.26
CA ARG A 46 -11.76 -22.53 -5.56
C ARG A 46 -11.11 -22.83 -4.22
N ALA A 47 -11.85 -23.48 -3.33
CA ALA A 47 -11.37 -23.82 -1.99
C ALA A 47 -10.18 -24.80 -2.01
N ASP A 48 -10.10 -25.65 -3.02
CA ASP A 48 -9.04 -26.64 -3.25
C ASP A 48 -7.87 -26.13 -4.08
N ASP A 49 -7.94 -24.91 -4.62
CA ASP A 49 -6.81 -24.32 -5.35
C ASP A 49 -5.61 -24.09 -4.42
N SER A 50 -4.40 -24.20 -4.96
CA SER A 50 -3.17 -23.96 -4.22
C SER A 50 -3.06 -22.50 -3.76
N LEU A 51 -2.41 -22.28 -2.61
CA LEU A 51 -2.15 -20.94 -2.10
C LEU A 51 -1.08 -20.24 -2.94
N LYS A 52 -1.41 -19.06 -3.46
CA LYS A 52 -0.46 -18.15 -4.12
C LYS A 52 0.19 -17.27 -3.06
N THR A 53 1.45 -17.54 -2.72
CA THR A 53 2.19 -16.72 -1.76
C THR A 53 3.12 -15.75 -2.47
N LEU A 54 2.96 -14.45 -2.21
CA LEU A 54 3.73 -13.38 -2.82
C LEU A 54 4.89 -12.95 -1.93
N ARG A 55 6.10 -12.89 -2.50
CA ARG A 55 7.28 -12.29 -1.88
C ARG A 55 7.16 -10.77 -1.91
N VAL A 56 7.09 -10.17 -0.72
CA VAL A 56 7.04 -8.72 -0.54
C VAL A 56 8.22 -8.30 0.34
N ARG A 57 8.86 -7.17 0.03
CA ARG A 57 9.95 -6.62 0.86
C ARG A 57 9.62 -5.22 1.30
N PHE A 58 9.54 -5.04 2.62
CA PHE A 58 9.43 -3.73 3.24
C PHE A 58 10.83 -3.14 3.38
N ILE A 59 11.07 -2.00 2.76
CA ILE A 59 12.36 -1.32 2.72
C ILE A 59 12.23 -0.02 3.47
N PHE A 60 12.81 0.04 4.66
CA PHE A 60 12.82 1.23 5.51
C PHE A 60 14.05 2.07 5.19
N VAL A 61 13.84 3.21 4.53
CA VAL A 61 14.93 4.14 4.17
C VAL A 61 15.17 5.09 5.33
N GLN A 62 16.40 5.11 5.83
CA GLN A 62 16.83 5.78 7.06
C GLN A 62 18.03 6.69 6.78
N ASN A 63 18.26 7.64 7.68
CA ASN A 63 19.50 8.42 7.68
C ASN A 63 20.72 7.54 7.97
N GLU A 64 21.93 8.10 7.85
CA GLU A 64 23.20 7.39 8.07
C GLU A 64 23.34 6.83 9.51
N GLU A 65 22.65 7.44 10.46
CA GLU A 65 22.60 7.02 11.86
C GLU A 65 21.58 5.90 12.12
N GLY A 66 20.81 5.48 11.10
CA GLY A 66 19.74 4.49 11.23
C GLY A 66 18.45 5.02 11.88
N LYS A 67 18.24 6.34 11.84
CA LYS A 67 17.08 7.07 12.34
C LYS A 67 16.22 7.63 11.20
N GLY A 68 15.15 8.35 11.55
CA GLY A 68 14.27 8.98 10.55
C GLY A 68 13.19 8.06 9.99
N ASN A 69 13.15 6.79 10.39
CA ASN A 69 12.13 5.82 9.98
C ASN A 69 11.98 4.73 11.05
N PHE A 70 11.16 3.69 10.78
CA PHE A 70 11.10 2.49 11.62
C PHE A 70 12.49 1.86 11.78
N GLU A 71 12.75 1.22 12.93
CA GLU A 71 14.08 0.73 13.31
C GLU A 71 14.04 -0.76 13.66
N ALA A 72 15.02 -1.53 13.18
CA ALA A 72 15.11 -2.97 13.39
C ALA A 72 15.21 -3.34 14.89
N SER A 73 15.96 -2.56 15.67
CA SER A 73 16.22 -2.82 17.08
C SER A 73 15.17 -2.27 18.03
N ASN A 74 14.16 -1.53 17.54
CA ASN A 74 13.13 -0.93 18.38
C ASN A 74 11.91 -1.86 18.49
N PRO A 75 11.63 -2.46 19.67
CA PRO A 75 10.54 -3.43 19.81
C PRO A 75 9.16 -2.87 19.49
N ALA A 76 8.89 -1.60 19.79
CA ALA A 76 7.61 -0.96 19.46
C ALA A 76 7.42 -0.81 17.95
N HIS A 77 8.51 -0.54 17.21
CA HIS A 77 8.47 -0.49 15.75
C HIS A 77 8.20 -1.88 15.16
N GLN A 78 8.84 -2.91 15.71
CA GLN A 78 8.63 -4.30 15.28
C GLN A 78 7.20 -4.80 15.58
N ASP A 79 6.64 -4.46 16.74
CA ASP A 79 5.23 -4.74 17.06
C ASP A 79 4.29 -4.05 16.05
N TYR A 80 4.53 -2.78 15.76
CA TYR A 80 3.75 -2.03 14.78
C TYR A 80 3.77 -2.69 13.38
N ILE A 81 4.97 -3.01 12.89
CA ILE A 81 5.15 -3.62 11.56
C ILE A 81 4.54 -5.02 11.50
N SER A 82 4.80 -5.87 12.49
CA SER A 82 4.25 -7.24 12.52
C SER A 82 2.73 -7.25 12.59
N HIS A 83 2.13 -6.33 13.36
CA HIS A 83 0.68 -6.17 13.41
C HIS A 83 0.11 -5.74 12.05
N ILE A 84 0.75 -4.77 11.38
CA ILE A 84 0.36 -4.38 10.02
C ILE A 84 0.44 -5.56 9.05
N ILE A 85 1.52 -6.33 9.06
CA ILE A 85 1.68 -7.51 8.20
C ILE A 85 0.57 -8.55 8.47
N ARG A 86 0.22 -8.77 9.73
CA ARG A 86 -0.88 -9.66 10.12
C ARG A 86 -2.21 -9.15 9.56
N LEU A 87 -2.55 -7.88 9.78
CA LEU A 87 -3.76 -7.28 9.23
C LEU A 87 -3.80 -7.39 7.70
N ILE A 88 -2.68 -7.14 7.01
CA ILE A 88 -2.56 -7.30 5.55
C ILE A 88 -2.69 -8.77 5.13
N ASN A 89 -2.28 -9.77 5.89
CA ASN A 89 -2.58 -11.16 5.51
C ASN A 89 -4.04 -11.51 5.77
N GLU A 90 -4.63 -11.06 6.88
CA GLU A 90 -5.99 -11.42 7.30
C GLU A 90 -7.08 -11.02 6.31
N ASP A 91 -7.14 -9.76 5.88
CA ASP A 91 -8.10 -9.34 4.84
C ASP A 91 -7.71 -9.75 3.41
N PHE A 92 -6.48 -10.23 3.12
CA PHE A 92 -6.16 -10.80 1.80
C PHE A 92 -6.68 -12.24 1.83
N ALA A 93 -6.62 -12.91 2.98
CA ALA A 93 -7.28 -14.17 3.22
C ALA A 93 -8.81 -14.10 3.25
N LYS A 94 -9.42 -12.90 3.28
CA LYS A 94 -10.87 -12.74 3.28
C LYS A 94 -11.37 -12.25 1.92
N ALA A 95 -12.56 -12.70 1.58
CA ALA A 95 -13.36 -12.16 0.50
C ALA A 95 -14.68 -11.65 1.08
N SER A 96 -15.15 -10.48 0.63
CA SER A 96 -16.42 -9.93 1.10
C SER A 96 -17.50 -10.14 0.06
N ARG A 97 -18.62 -10.74 0.51
CA ARG A 97 -19.85 -10.85 -0.28
C ARG A 97 -20.64 -9.55 -0.35
N ARG A 98 -20.47 -8.61 0.60
CA ARG A 98 -21.66 -7.91 1.13
C ARG A 98 -21.81 -6.41 1.03
N SER A 99 -20.87 -5.62 0.51
CA SER A 99 -21.02 -4.16 0.69
C SER A 99 -21.40 -3.33 -0.53
N CYS A 100 -21.30 -3.82 -1.77
CA CYS A 100 -21.49 -2.94 -2.95
C CYS A 100 -21.96 -3.58 -4.26
N TYR A 101 -22.59 -4.75 -4.23
CA TYR A 101 -22.89 -5.49 -5.47
C TYR A 101 -24.28 -6.13 -5.48
N SER A 102 -24.84 -6.21 -6.68
CA SER A 102 -26.05 -6.95 -7.03
C SER A 102 -25.68 -8.05 -8.03
N GLY A 103 -25.72 -9.32 -7.64
CA GLY A 103 -25.49 -10.44 -8.55
C GLY A 103 -25.23 -11.78 -7.84
N ASP A 104 -25.45 -12.87 -8.57
CA ASP A 104 -25.22 -14.26 -8.13
C ASP A 104 -23.75 -14.65 -8.34
N CYS A 105 -22.88 -14.11 -7.50
CA CYS A 105 -21.49 -14.51 -7.44
C CYS A 105 -21.30 -15.77 -6.56
N PRO A 106 -20.36 -16.67 -6.91
CA PRO A 106 -20.02 -17.80 -6.06
C PRO A 106 -19.52 -17.32 -4.69
N ASP A 107 -19.71 -18.15 -3.67
CA ASP A 107 -19.14 -17.89 -2.34
C ASP A 107 -17.63 -18.05 -2.39
N VAL A 108 -16.91 -16.94 -2.45
CA VAL A 108 -15.48 -16.93 -2.18
C VAL A 108 -15.33 -16.52 -0.73
N THR A 109 -14.79 -17.40 0.09
CA THR A 109 -14.49 -17.12 1.50
C THR A 109 -13.01 -16.83 1.73
N ASP A 110 -12.15 -17.26 0.80
CA ASP A 110 -10.69 -17.09 0.84
C ASP A 110 -10.19 -16.72 -0.55
N SER A 111 -9.42 -15.64 -0.67
CA SER A 111 -8.81 -15.25 -1.96
C SER A 111 -7.72 -16.20 -2.43
N ARG A 112 -7.22 -17.11 -1.57
CA ARG A 112 -6.07 -17.97 -1.82
C ARG A 112 -4.76 -17.21 -2.12
N ILE A 113 -4.69 -15.92 -1.84
CA ILE A 113 -3.47 -15.10 -1.92
C ILE A 113 -2.97 -14.76 -0.51
N ARG A 114 -1.67 -14.91 -0.29
CA ARG A 114 -0.97 -14.58 0.97
C ARG A 114 0.31 -13.82 0.67
N LEU A 115 0.81 -13.08 1.67
CA LEU A 115 2.06 -12.34 1.56
C LEU A 115 3.10 -12.94 2.51
N GLN A 116 4.27 -13.25 1.96
CA GLN A 116 5.49 -13.46 2.74
C GLN A 116 6.29 -12.16 2.72
N VAL A 117 6.33 -11.49 3.86
CA VAL A 117 6.99 -10.18 3.99
C VAL A 117 8.40 -10.37 4.58
N SER A 118 9.39 -9.86 3.88
CA SER A 118 10.75 -9.64 4.40
C SER A 118 10.95 -8.16 4.72
N GLN A 119 11.85 -7.85 5.64
CA GLN A 119 12.18 -6.47 6.02
C GLN A 119 13.63 -6.18 5.69
N LEU A 120 13.91 -4.97 5.19
CA LEU A 120 15.24 -4.46 4.89
C LEU A 120 15.35 -3.02 5.39
N TYR A 121 16.42 -2.73 6.13
CA TYR A 121 16.71 -1.40 6.66
C TYR A 121 17.92 -0.84 5.92
N VAL A 122 17.76 0.32 5.28
CA VAL A 122 18.80 0.91 4.44
C VAL A 122 19.15 2.29 4.98
N ARG A 123 20.43 2.50 5.29
CA ARG A 123 20.98 3.79 5.73
C ARG A 123 21.61 4.51 4.56
N ARG A 124 21.31 5.80 4.39
CA ARG A 124 21.87 6.64 3.32
C ARG A 124 21.76 8.13 3.62
N ALA A 125 22.60 8.93 2.98
CA ALA A 125 22.58 10.39 3.12
C ALA A 125 21.32 11.03 2.52
N ASP A 126 20.85 10.55 1.37
CA ASP A 126 19.67 11.03 0.63
C ASP A 126 18.41 10.22 0.95
N TRP A 127 18.17 9.96 2.23
CA TRP A 127 16.99 9.26 2.73
C TRP A 127 15.72 10.11 2.72
N ASP A 128 15.89 11.43 2.77
CA ASP A 128 14.84 12.43 2.82
C ASP A 128 13.99 12.39 1.55
N ASN A 129 12.67 12.39 1.71
CA ASN A 129 11.73 12.52 0.59
C ASN A 129 11.30 13.97 0.32
N ALA A 130 11.79 14.94 1.09
CA ALA A 130 11.51 16.36 0.90
C ALA A 130 11.98 16.83 -0.47
N GLY A 131 11.10 17.51 -1.21
CA GLY A 131 11.41 18.01 -2.55
C GLY A 131 11.24 16.99 -3.67
N HIS A 132 10.72 15.79 -3.39
CA HIS A 132 10.22 14.91 -4.44
C HIS A 132 8.92 15.52 -5.02
N THR A 133 9.06 16.32 -6.08
CA THR A 133 7.99 17.13 -6.69
C THR A 133 7.02 16.35 -7.57
N CYS A 134 7.23 15.05 -7.74
CA CYS A 134 6.33 14.25 -8.56
C CYS A 134 5.03 14.05 -7.81
N LEU A 135 3.95 14.56 -8.41
CA LEU A 135 2.61 14.63 -7.85
C LEU A 135 2.06 13.30 -7.30
N ASP A 136 2.67 12.16 -7.64
CA ASP A 136 2.21 10.84 -7.22
C ASP A 136 3.28 9.97 -6.54
N GLY A 137 4.54 10.40 -6.39
CA GLY A 137 5.58 9.59 -5.73
C GLY A 137 5.91 8.21 -6.37
N CYS A 138 5.30 7.85 -7.51
CA CYS A 138 5.43 6.55 -8.15
C CYS A 138 6.81 6.33 -8.80
N ALA A 139 7.31 5.09 -8.72
CA ALA A 139 8.46 4.68 -9.51
C ALA A 139 8.09 4.57 -11.01
N ASN A 140 8.96 5.07 -11.89
CA ASN A 140 8.92 4.86 -13.35
C ASN A 140 7.88 5.61 -14.20
N LEU A 141 7.43 6.79 -13.76
CA LEU A 141 6.84 7.72 -14.71
C LEU A 141 7.98 8.37 -15.51
N ALA A 142 7.94 8.33 -16.85
CA ALA A 142 8.98 8.91 -17.71
C ALA A 142 9.28 10.40 -17.41
N ARG A 143 8.34 11.10 -16.78
CA ARG A 143 8.43 12.50 -16.35
C ARG A 143 8.93 12.69 -14.91
N CYS A 144 9.24 11.60 -14.20
CA CYS A 144 9.68 11.62 -12.80
C CYS A 144 10.78 10.57 -12.54
N PRO A 145 12.04 10.99 -12.35
CA PRO A 145 13.07 10.07 -11.88
C PRO A 145 12.79 9.73 -10.40
N PHE A 146 12.29 8.52 -10.16
CA PHE A 146 12.21 7.92 -8.83
C PHE A 146 13.58 8.01 -8.16
N TYR A 147 13.72 8.86 -7.13
CA TYR A 147 15.03 9.14 -6.54
C TYR A 147 15.69 7.91 -5.91
N LEU A 148 14.89 6.90 -5.55
CA LEU A 148 15.38 5.61 -5.04
C LEU A 148 15.73 4.61 -6.16
N ARG A 149 15.69 4.97 -7.45
CA ARG A 149 15.97 4.05 -8.58
C ARG A 149 17.32 3.36 -8.46
N GLN A 150 18.37 4.10 -8.08
CA GLN A 150 19.71 3.51 -7.92
C GLN A 150 19.74 2.50 -6.78
N LEU A 151 19.10 2.82 -5.64
CA LEU A 151 18.99 1.90 -4.51
C LEU A 151 18.17 0.65 -4.88
N ASP A 152 17.06 0.83 -5.58
CA ASP A 152 16.21 -0.26 -6.05
C ASP A 152 17.00 -1.22 -6.96
N GLN A 153 17.81 -0.69 -7.88
CA GLN A 153 18.72 -1.52 -8.68
C GLN A 153 19.73 -2.29 -7.80
N GLN A 154 20.39 -1.63 -6.84
CA GLN A 154 21.35 -2.29 -5.94
C GLN A 154 20.72 -3.40 -5.09
N ILE A 155 19.51 -3.18 -4.57
CA ILE A 155 18.77 -4.19 -3.80
C ILE A 155 18.43 -5.38 -4.68
N ARG A 156 18.06 -5.16 -5.94
CA ARG A 156 17.79 -6.26 -6.88
C ARG A 156 19.04 -7.05 -7.22
N ASP A 157 20.12 -6.36 -7.59
CA ASP A 157 21.38 -7.01 -8.00
C ASP A 157 21.97 -7.87 -6.87
N SER A 158 21.67 -7.53 -5.61
CA SER A 158 22.09 -8.30 -4.44
C SER A 158 21.08 -9.35 -3.95
N SER A 159 19.86 -9.38 -4.50
CA SER A 159 18.79 -10.27 -4.03
C SER A 159 18.74 -11.57 -4.83
N ARG A 160 18.69 -12.71 -4.14
CA ARG A 160 18.51 -14.03 -4.78
C ARG A 160 17.10 -14.31 -5.27
N HIS A 161 16.12 -13.51 -4.81
CA HIS A 161 14.72 -13.65 -5.17
C HIS A 161 14.15 -12.31 -5.62
N GLU A 162 13.13 -12.37 -6.46
CA GLU A 162 12.34 -11.21 -6.85
C GLU A 162 11.30 -10.89 -5.76
N TYR A 163 11.07 -9.60 -5.51
CA TYR A 163 10.09 -9.11 -4.54
C TYR A 163 9.30 -7.94 -5.13
N ILE A 164 8.06 -7.78 -4.67
CA ILE A 164 7.42 -6.46 -4.69
C ILE A 164 8.10 -5.61 -3.63
N HIS A 165 8.74 -4.51 -4.02
CA HIS A 165 9.44 -3.60 -3.11
C HIS A 165 8.51 -2.50 -2.60
N LEU A 166 8.35 -2.39 -1.28
CA LEU A 166 7.63 -1.29 -0.63
C LEU A 166 8.64 -0.39 0.07
N TYR A 167 8.84 0.81 -0.46
CA TYR A 167 9.73 1.81 0.12
C TYR A 167 8.99 2.67 1.11
N PHE A 168 9.40 2.61 2.37
CA PHE A 168 8.93 3.50 3.42
C PHE A 168 9.93 4.65 3.51
N THR A 169 9.47 5.86 3.24
CA THR A 169 10.30 7.07 3.26
C THR A 169 9.70 8.10 4.21
N THR A 170 10.48 9.11 4.56
CA THR A 170 10.05 10.11 5.54
C THR A 170 10.63 11.47 5.20
N ASN A 171 9.82 12.51 5.36
CA ASN A 171 10.26 13.89 5.23
C ASN A 171 11.15 14.26 6.41
N ALA A 172 12.41 14.59 6.14
CA ALA A 172 13.40 14.80 7.19
C ALA A 172 13.09 16.05 8.04
N ALA A 173 12.54 17.11 7.44
CA ALA A 173 12.17 18.31 8.17
C ALA A 173 11.03 18.04 9.16
N SER A 174 9.97 17.35 8.70
CA SER A 174 8.85 16.95 9.54
C SER A 174 9.25 15.94 10.60
N TYR A 175 10.13 14.99 10.27
CA TYR A 175 10.71 14.07 11.24
C TYR A 175 11.47 14.81 12.35
N ARG A 176 12.35 15.76 12.02
CA ARG A 176 13.12 16.52 13.02
C ARG A 176 12.21 17.30 13.98
N ARG A 177 11.20 17.98 13.44
CA ARG A 177 10.20 18.72 14.23
C ARG A 177 9.39 17.78 15.13
N MET A 178 8.91 16.66 14.58
CA MET A 178 8.27 15.62 15.37
C MET A 178 9.20 15.07 16.44
N ALA A 179 10.46 14.79 16.13
CA ALA A 179 11.44 14.29 17.10
C ALA A 179 11.57 15.24 18.30
N GLN A 180 11.52 16.55 18.07
CA GLN A 180 11.54 17.62 19.08
C GLN A 180 10.23 17.80 19.86
N GLY A 181 9.17 17.05 19.52
CA GLY A 181 7.90 17.06 20.25
C GLY A 181 6.77 17.82 19.56
N GLU A 182 6.98 18.33 18.35
CA GLU A 182 5.92 19.01 17.61
C GLU A 182 4.90 18.00 17.06
N CYS A 183 3.62 18.34 17.19
CA CYS A 183 2.51 17.53 16.66
C CYS A 183 1.97 18.03 15.32
N GLU A 184 2.21 19.30 14.98
CA GLU A 184 1.69 19.94 13.78
C GLU A 184 2.82 20.11 12.76
N VAL A 185 3.10 19.02 12.03
CA VAL A 185 4.11 19.01 10.96
C VAL A 185 3.45 18.64 9.63
N PRO A 186 3.94 19.16 8.49
CA PRO A 186 3.50 18.72 7.18
C PRO A 186 3.77 17.22 7.00
N MET A 187 2.76 16.43 6.69
CA MET A 187 2.92 15.01 6.36
C MET A 187 2.19 14.74 5.05
N SER A 188 2.86 14.06 4.12
CA SER A 188 2.20 13.53 2.94
C SER A 188 1.49 12.24 3.32
N ARG A 189 0.25 12.05 2.86
CA ARG A 189 -0.45 10.76 2.93
C ARG A 189 -0.57 10.11 1.56
N THR A 190 0.29 10.53 0.64
CA THR A 190 0.32 9.98 -0.71
C THR A 190 1.09 8.67 -0.70
N SER A 191 0.50 7.65 -1.29
CA SER A 191 1.17 6.42 -1.65
C SER A 191 0.97 6.17 -3.13
N CYS A 192 1.86 5.38 -3.72
CA CYS A 192 1.67 4.94 -5.09
C CYS A 192 2.30 3.59 -5.37
N SER A 193 1.61 2.82 -6.21
CA SER A 193 2.05 1.55 -6.75
C SER A 193 2.24 1.58 -8.26
N MET A 194 3.23 0.84 -8.73
CA MET A 194 3.27 0.41 -10.13
C MET A 194 2.17 -0.62 -10.41
N PHE A 195 1.51 -0.52 -11.56
CA PHE A 195 0.55 -1.52 -12.04
C PHE A 195 1.27 -2.70 -12.73
N PRO A 196 0.64 -3.87 -12.81
CA PRO A 196 1.12 -4.97 -13.64
C PRO A 196 1.37 -4.54 -15.08
N SER A 197 2.35 -5.17 -15.70
CA SER A 197 2.71 -5.00 -17.10
C SER A 197 3.11 -6.34 -17.71
N GLN A 198 2.84 -6.51 -19.00
CA GLN A 198 3.26 -7.68 -19.77
C GLN A 198 4.78 -7.70 -20.02
N ASN A 199 5.46 -6.56 -19.84
CA ASN A 199 6.92 -6.54 -19.90
C ASN A 199 7.51 -7.22 -18.65
N MET A 200 7.98 -8.45 -18.83
CA MET A 200 8.52 -9.31 -17.78
C MET A 200 9.82 -8.80 -17.14
N SER A 201 10.54 -7.88 -17.79
CA SER A 201 11.74 -7.27 -17.21
C SER A 201 11.43 -6.15 -16.22
N LEU A 202 10.17 -5.68 -16.15
CA LEU A 202 9.79 -4.66 -15.18
C LEU A 202 9.75 -5.20 -13.76
N HIS A 203 9.98 -4.30 -12.80
CA HIS A 203 9.87 -4.57 -11.38
C HIS A 203 8.73 -3.74 -10.79
N THR A 204 8.15 -4.21 -9.70
CA THR A 204 7.02 -3.59 -9.05
C THR A 204 7.47 -2.91 -7.78
N ASN A 205 7.40 -1.59 -7.80
CA ASN A 205 7.73 -0.75 -6.66
C ASN A 205 6.48 -0.05 -6.17
N ILE A 206 6.38 0.05 -4.84
CA ILE A 206 5.35 0.79 -4.12
C ILE A 206 6.08 1.78 -3.22
N HIS A 207 5.61 3.02 -3.18
CA HIS A 207 6.17 4.07 -2.34
C HIS A 207 5.16 4.47 -1.25
N MET A 208 5.56 4.25 0.00
CA MET A 208 4.81 4.57 1.21
C MET A 208 5.44 5.80 1.86
N VAL A 209 4.90 6.98 1.57
CA VAL A 209 5.44 8.26 2.05
C VAL A 209 4.93 8.54 3.45
N ASP A 210 5.83 8.93 4.36
CA ASP A 210 5.55 9.45 5.71
C ASP A 210 4.69 8.55 6.62
N LEU A 211 4.54 7.25 6.30
CA LEU A 211 3.81 6.33 7.18
C LEU A 211 4.43 6.25 8.58
N TYR A 212 5.76 6.41 8.69
CA TYR A 212 6.43 6.50 9.98
C TYR A 212 6.09 7.78 10.74
N LEU A 213 5.91 8.92 10.06
CA LEU A 213 5.47 10.15 10.71
C LEU A 213 4.04 10.01 11.25
N ASP A 214 3.16 9.33 10.51
CA ASP A 214 1.82 9.03 10.99
C ASP A 214 1.84 8.11 12.24
N TYR A 215 2.73 7.12 12.27
CA TYR A 215 3.01 6.33 13.49
C TYR A 215 3.51 7.21 14.64
N LEU A 216 4.48 8.10 14.38
CA LEU A 216 5.00 9.02 15.41
C LEU A 216 3.92 9.95 15.95
N TYR A 217 3.09 10.52 15.07
CA TYR A 217 1.95 11.37 15.44
C TYR A 217 1.04 10.64 16.43
N LYS A 218 0.62 9.42 16.09
CA LYS A 218 -0.33 8.64 16.91
C LYS A 218 0.31 8.10 18.18
N SER A 219 1.58 7.68 18.13
CA SER A 219 2.30 7.15 19.29
C SER A 219 2.67 8.22 20.33
N ARG A 220 2.58 9.50 19.99
CA ARG A 220 2.89 10.65 20.89
C ARG A 220 1.65 11.36 21.42
N ASP A 221 0.47 10.75 21.29
CA ASP A 221 -0.81 11.35 21.70
C ASP A 221 -1.12 12.70 21.04
N CYS A 222 -0.52 12.99 19.88
CA CYS A 222 -0.84 14.19 19.13
C CYS A 222 -2.32 14.30 18.71
N PRO A 223 -3.05 13.20 18.39
CA PRO A 223 -4.49 13.28 18.12
C PRO A 223 -5.34 13.69 19.33
N ARG A 224 -4.79 13.75 20.55
CA ARG A 224 -5.56 13.99 21.78
C ARG A 224 -6.31 15.31 21.80
N ARG A 225 -5.80 16.34 21.12
CA ARG A 225 -6.53 17.60 20.95
C ARG A 225 -7.84 17.44 20.19
N GLN A 226 -7.89 16.50 19.25
CA GLN A 226 -9.06 16.24 18.40
C GLN A 226 -9.97 15.15 18.98
N PHE A 227 -9.39 14.17 19.68
CA PHE A 227 -10.09 12.99 20.17
C PHE A 227 -9.74 12.70 21.64
N PRO A 228 -10.04 13.60 22.59
CA PRO A 228 -9.49 13.57 23.96
C PRO A 228 -9.87 12.33 24.78
N ASP A 229 -10.94 11.64 24.40
CA ASP A 229 -11.48 10.47 25.12
C ASP A 229 -10.76 9.16 24.75
N ASN A 230 -9.98 9.15 23.68
CA ASN A 230 -9.23 7.96 23.26
C ASN A 230 -7.92 7.83 24.05
N SER A 231 -7.59 6.60 24.39
CA SER A 231 -6.29 6.22 24.94
C SER A 231 -5.18 6.26 23.89
N ARG A 232 -3.93 6.34 24.37
CA ARG A 232 -2.73 6.20 23.54
C ARG A 232 -2.72 4.91 22.71
N GLU A 233 -3.14 3.81 23.33
CA GLU A 233 -3.21 2.51 22.67
C GLU A 233 -4.24 2.51 21.53
N GLU A 234 -5.38 3.16 21.72
CA GLU A 234 -6.38 3.32 20.66
C GLU A 234 -5.85 4.14 19.48
N TYR A 235 -5.04 5.19 19.72
CA TYR A 235 -4.37 5.90 18.63
C TYR A 235 -3.36 5.03 17.87
N ILE A 236 -2.53 4.28 18.60
CA ILE A 236 -1.54 3.39 17.96
C ILE A 236 -2.26 2.31 17.13
N ASN A 237 -3.33 1.71 17.67
CA ASN A 237 -4.14 0.73 16.97
C ASN A 237 -4.85 1.34 15.75
N TRP A 238 -5.33 2.59 15.85
CA TRP A 238 -5.84 3.33 14.70
C TRP A 238 -4.76 3.48 13.61
N GLY A 239 -3.52 3.82 13.97
CA GLY A 239 -2.39 3.90 13.04
C GLY A 239 -2.09 2.56 12.36
N LYS A 240 -2.05 1.47 13.14
CA LYS A 240 -1.87 0.10 12.61
C LYS A 240 -2.94 -0.24 11.56
N MET A 241 -4.20 0.07 11.86
CA MET A 241 -5.31 -0.18 10.92
C MET A 241 -5.21 0.69 9.65
N GLU A 242 -4.93 1.99 9.79
CA GLU A 242 -4.77 2.88 8.63
C GLU A 242 -3.58 2.46 7.76
N GLY A 243 -2.42 2.22 8.36
CA GLY A 243 -1.22 1.79 7.65
C GLY A 243 -1.44 0.48 6.88
N ALA A 244 -2.09 -0.50 7.49
CA ALA A 244 -2.45 -1.76 6.82
C ALA A 244 -3.39 -1.52 5.62
N LYS A 245 -4.36 -0.62 5.75
CA LYS A 245 -5.29 -0.26 4.65
C LYS A 245 -4.56 0.39 3.49
N PHE A 246 -3.71 1.37 3.75
CA PHE A 246 -2.92 2.05 2.71
C PHE A 246 -2.03 1.04 1.97
N ILE A 247 -1.27 0.21 2.70
CA ILE A 247 -0.39 -0.78 2.09
C ILE A 247 -1.17 -1.78 1.24
N ARG A 248 -2.30 -2.28 1.72
CA ARG A 248 -3.17 -3.16 0.93
C ARG A 248 -3.69 -2.50 -0.33
N HIS A 249 -4.11 -1.24 -0.24
CA HIS A 249 -4.66 -0.50 -1.36
C HIS A 249 -3.62 -0.43 -2.49
N GLU A 250 -2.39 -0.07 -2.15
CA GLU A 250 -1.28 -0.06 -3.10
C GLU A 250 -0.92 -1.46 -3.61
N LEU A 251 -0.91 -2.47 -2.75
CA LEU A 251 -0.74 -3.85 -3.20
C LEU A 251 -1.87 -4.29 -4.14
N GLY A 252 -3.09 -3.79 -3.94
CA GLY A 252 -4.20 -3.98 -4.87
C GLY A 252 -3.88 -3.42 -6.25
N HIS A 253 -3.37 -2.20 -6.33
CA HIS A 253 -2.86 -1.62 -7.58
C HIS A 253 -1.72 -2.43 -8.20
N ALA A 254 -0.76 -2.88 -7.40
CA ALA A 254 0.30 -3.79 -7.84
C ALA A 254 -0.22 -5.12 -8.38
N LEU A 255 -1.39 -5.57 -7.94
CA LEU A 255 -2.06 -6.76 -8.44
C LEU A 255 -3.14 -6.45 -9.46
N GLY A 256 -3.08 -5.25 -10.04
CA GLY A 256 -3.86 -4.85 -11.19
C GLY A 256 -5.24 -4.33 -10.86
N LEU A 257 -5.56 -4.00 -9.61
CA LEU A 257 -6.83 -3.41 -9.26
C LEU A 257 -6.86 -1.90 -9.50
N SER A 258 -8.02 -1.37 -9.87
CA SER A 258 -8.24 0.07 -9.99
C SER A 258 -9.27 0.57 -8.98
N HIS A 259 -9.32 1.89 -8.82
CA HIS A 259 -10.30 2.51 -7.94
C HIS A 259 -11.73 2.15 -8.36
N VAL A 260 -12.57 1.90 -7.35
CA VAL A 260 -14.01 1.65 -7.52
C VAL A 260 -14.82 2.62 -6.67
N ARG A 261 -16.04 2.93 -7.10
CA ARG A 261 -16.96 3.81 -6.36
C ARG A 261 -17.81 3.00 -5.38
N CYS A 262 -17.16 2.38 -4.39
CA CYS A 262 -17.82 1.54 -3.39
C CYS A 262 -17.36 1.89 -1.97
N PRO A 263 -18.23 2.38 -1.07
CA PRO A 263 -17.89 2.77 0.30
C PRO A 263 -17.12 1.72 1.12
N GLY A 264 -17.45 0.44 0.95
CA GLY A 264 -16.85 -0.67 1.70
C GLY A 264 -15.70 -1.38 1.00
N ASN A 265 -15.29 -0.97 -0.20
CA ASN A 265 -14.23 -1.66 -0.94
C ASN A 265 -12.84 -1.16 -0.55
N LEU A 266 -11.88 -2.06 -0.54
CA LEU A 266 -10.46 -1.74 -0.35
C LEU A 266 -9.96 -0.71 -1.38
N MET A 267 -10.38 -0.86 -2.64
CA MET A 267 -10.02 0.02 -3.74
C MET A 267 -10.95 1.23 -3.87
N LYS A 268 -11.64 1.62 -2.79
CA LYS A 268 -12.32 2.92 -2.79
C LYS A 268 -11.29 4.04 -2.99
N GLY A 269 -11.64 5.00 -3.84
CA GLY A 269 -10.84 6.20 -4.06
C GLY A 269 -10.59 7.01 -2.78
N PRO A 270 -9.86 8.14 -2.89
CA PRO A 270 -9.18 8.77 -1.76
C PRO A 270 -10.08 9.07 -0.55
N GLY A 271 -9.54 8.82 0.64
CA GLY A 271 -10.08 9.27 1.92
C GLY A 271 -10.81 8.21 2.75
N VAL A 272 -11.31 7.11 2.18
CA VAL A 272 -11.97 6.07 2.99
C VAL A 272 -11.75 4.71 2.35
N PHE A 273 -10.78 3.94 2.86
CA PHE A 273 -10.57 2.57 2.42
C PHE A 273 -11.45 1.62 3.23
N GLY A 274 -12.23 0.81 2.50
CA GLY A 274 -12.90 -0.35 3.06
C GLY A 274 -11.92 -1.47 3.40
N ASN A 275 -12.46 -2.58 3.92
CA ASN A 275 -11.65 -3.71 4.40
C ASN A 275 -11.80 -4.95 3.50
N ALA A 276 -12.33 -4.78 2.29
CA ALA A 276 -12.89 -5.88 1.53
C ALA A 276 -12.55 -5.81 0.05
N LEU A 277 -12.10 -6.94 -0.47
CA LEU A 277 -12.06 -7.24 -1.90
C LEU A 277 -13.35 -7.97 -2.30
N ASN A 278 -13.81 -7.70 -3.53
CA ASN A 278 -14.91 -8.45 -4.13
C ASN A 278 -14.39 -9.63 -4.98
N VAL A 279 -15.30 -10.52 -5.39
CA VAL A 279 -14.95 -11.72 -6.16
C VAL A 279 -14.28 -11.38 -7.49
N SER A 280 -14.79 -10.42 -8.25
CA SER A 280 -14.18 -10.03 -9.54
C SER A 280 -12.77 -9.43 -9.37
N GLN A 281 -12.51 -8.70 -8.28
CA GLN A 281 -11.19 -8.17 -7.94
C GLN A 281 -10.24 -9.31 -7.56
N ILE A 282 -10.69 -10.28 -6.78
CA ILE A 282 -9.89 -11.47 -6.46
C ILE A 282 -9.56 -12.23 -7.74
N ALA A 283 -10.55 -12.48 -8.60
CA ALA A 283 -10.36 -13.16 -9.86
C ALA A 283 -9.37 -12.41 -10.77
N ARG A 284 -9.47 -11.09 -10.81
CA ARG A 284 -8.54 -10.22 -11.54
C ARG A 284 -7.12 -10.26 -10.97
N MET A 285 -6.96 -10.27 -9.64
CA MET A 285 -5.65 -10.46 -9.02
C MET A 285 -5.05 -11.82 -9.42
N HIS A 286 -5.85 -12.88 -9.42
CA HIS A 286 -5.42 -14.21 -9.90
C HIS A 286 -4.97 -14.18 -11.35
N TYR A 287 -5.75 -13.54 -12.23
CA TYR A 287 -5.38 -13.32 -13.63
C TYR A 287 -4.05 -12.56 -13.76
N CYS A 288 -3.88 -11.45 -13.02
CA CYS A 288 -2.65 -10.68 -13.05
C CYS A 288 -1.42 -11.49 -12.59
N LEU A 289 -1.60 -12.34 -11.58
CA LEU A 289 -0.57 -13.25 -11.07
C LEU A 289 -0.19 -14.38 -12.02
N GLU A 290 -0.94 -14.61 -13.10
CA GLU A 290 -0.63 -15.64 -14.10
C GLU A 290 -0.07 -15.03 -15.40
N HIS A 291 -0.56 -13.85 -15.76
CA HIS A 291 -0.33 -13.27 -17.10
C HIS A 291 0.65 -12.09 -17.14
N PHE A 292 1.02 -11.50 -16.01
CA PHE A 292 1.86 -10.30 -15.96
C PHE A 292 3.16 -10.53 -15.20
N HIS A 293 4.09 -9.57 -15.27
CA HIS A 293 5.40 -9.67 -14.61
C HIS A 293 5.33 -9.95 -13.12
N VAL A 294 4.21 -9.59 -12.46
CA VAL A 294 4.01 -9.82 -11.03
C VAL A 294 4.01 -11.29 -10.62
N LYS A 295 3.82 -12.22 -11.57
CA LYS A 295 3.96 -13.67 -11.33
C LYS A 295 5.34 -14.08 -10.82
N LYS A 296 6.40 -13.31 -11.16
CA LYS A 296 7.78 -13.62 -10.73
C LYS A 296 7.99 -13.51 -9.22
N TYR A 297 7.06 -12.88 -8.51
CA TYR A 297 7.12 -12.75 -7.05
C TYR A 297 6.44 -13.91 -6.31
N LEU A 298 5.83 -14.87 -7.01
CA LEU A 298 5.24 -16.06 -6.39
C LEU A 298 6.33 -16.98 -5.82
N LEU A 299 6.03 -17.61 -4.67
CA LEU A 299 6.88 -18.62 -4.03
C LEU A 299 6.94 -19.92 -4.83
#